data_AF-A0A7C7TLM8-F1
#
_entry.id   AF-A0A7C7TLM8-F1
#
_cell.length_a   1.000
_cell.length_b   1.000
_cell.length_c   1.000
_cell.angle_alpha   90.00
_cell.angle_beta   90.00
_cell.angle_gamma   90.00
#
_symmetry.space_group_name_H-M   'P 1'
#
loop_
_entity.id
_entity.type
_entity.pdbx_description
1 polymer ?
#
loop_
_entity_poly.entity_id
_entity_poly.type
_entity_poly.pdbx_seq_one_letter_code
_entity_poly.pdbx_strand_id
1 'polypeptide(L)'
;MPSVAFSESSSVTGAPPHATSGILGADAGTNPRAIETGVVSSGLIEEAARELMWRAAIAIPEDFRKSVVEMAEHETNPLSKYVLEQIGCNYEAAVEDKRPMCGDTGLPRYFVKMGNDCRLEGGFAALERALRKATAQATAEIPLRPNRVHPLSRKDHNNNLGVHAPEIQYAFEPEGDWLDITTVHKGGLFGSDYRMLFPADGIPGIKRFFLDTMVEFGRRGMACQPAVVGLGIGGCKDTTMRIAKEAACLRPVGDANPDPKIVELEAELTKLGNSIGMGPMGFVGKSMVVDTHIEIAYAHTGGMPVAIHTFCFASRRATARLTPDGQVRFRSDPQWFTPYYRREGIE
;
A
#
# COMPACT_ATOMS: atom_id res chain seq x y z
N MET A 1 -52.93 19.46 9.83
CA MET A 1 -53.00 20.74 10.57
C MET A 1 -52.18 20.61 11.85
N PRO A 2 -51.27 21.56 12.11
CA PRO A 2 -50.29 21.55 13.19
C PRO A 2 -50.83 22.26 14.45
N SER A 3 -50.20 22.04 15.61
CA SER A 3 -50.39 22.83 16.85
C SER A 3 -49.63 22.13 17.99
N VAL A 4 -48.87 22.74 18.92
CA VAL A 4 -48.37 24.10 19.17
C VAL A 4 -47.25 23.93 20.23
N ALA A 5 -46.07 24.48 19.93
CA ALA A 5 -45.18 25.33 20.74
C ALA A 5 -45.05 25.19 22.28
N PHE A 6 -43.82 25.39 22.79
CA PHE A 6 -43.49 26.58 23.59
C PHE A 6 -41.98 26.91 23.53
N SER A 7 -41.72 28.21 23.42
CA SER A 7 -40.46 28.95 23.50
C SER A 7 -39.81 28.85 24.89
N GLU A 8 -38.51 29.10 25.05
CA GLU A 8 -38.03 30.44 25.45
C GLU A 8 -36.57 30.72 25.07
N SER A 9 -36.36 32.00 24.75
CA SER A 9 -35.16 32.70 24.36
C SER A 9 -34.31 33.16 25.56
N SER A 10 -32.99 33.28 25.37
CA SER A 10 -32.28 34.47 25.86
C SER A 10 -31.05 34.77 25.01
N SER A 11 -31.03 35.99 24.50
CA SER A 11 -29.97 36.66 23.76
C SER A 11 -29.09 37.44 24.74
N VAL A 12 -27.77 37.42 24.51
CA VAL A 12 -26.90 38.50 24.99
C VAL A 12 -25.91 38.85 23.86
N THR A 13 -26.06 40.08 23.40
CA THR A 13 -25.20 40.83 22.48
C THR A 13 -24.10 41.55 23.26
N GLY A 14 -22.93 41.78 22.64
CA GLY A 14 -21.97 42.77 23.14
C GLY A 14 -20.53 42.59 22.64
N ALA A 15 -20.12 43.42 21.70
CA ALA A 15 -18.72 43.74 21.38
C ALA A 15 -18.62 45.28 21.27
N PRO A 16 -17.41 45.88 21.15
CA PRO A 16 -16.31 46.00 22.10
C PRO A 16 -16.08 47.49 22.48
N PRO A 17 -14.98 47.85 23.19
CA PRO A 17 -14.30 49.08 22.79
C PRO A 17 -12.75 49.07 22.80
N HIS A 18 -12.25 49.86 21.86
CA HIS A 18 -10.97 50.55 21.65
C HIS A 18 -9.72 50.35 22.53
N ALA A 19 -8.64 50.05 21.79
CA ALA A 19 -7.23 50.45 21.86
C ALA A 19 -6.74 51.45 22.93
N THR A 20 -5.61 51.07 23.56
CA THR A 20 -4.51 51.99 23.91
C THR A 20 -3.16 51.35 23.59
N SER A 21 -2.29 52.19 23.05
CA SER A 21 -0.93 51.97 22.58
C SER A 21 0.06 51.68 23.72
N GLY A 22 0.98 50.74 23.50
CA GLY A 22 2.16 50.53 24.33
C GLY A 22 3.27 49.84 23.53
N ILE A 23 4.17 50.64 22.96
CA ILE A 23 5.41 50.22 22.31
C ILE A 23 6.39 49.81 23.40
N LEU A 24 6.81 48.55 23.45
CA LEU A 24 8.12 48.14 23.98
C LEU A 24 8.57 46.88 23.22
N GLY A 25 9.69 47.02 22.52
CA GLY A 25 10.32 45.96 21.77
C GLY A 25 10.92 44.88 22.66
N ALA A 26 10.88 43.66 22.15
CA ALA A 26 11.85 42.62 22.47
C ALA A 26 12.00 41.77 21.21
N ASP A 27 13.14 41.91 20.55
CA ASP A 27 13.66 40.98 19.56
C ASP A 27 13.68 39.57 20.17
N ALA A 28 12.62 38.81 19.93
CA ALA A 28 12.69 37.36 20.02
C ALA A 28 13.26 36.88 18.68
N GLY A 29 14.59 36.89 18.61
CA GLY A 29 15.34 36.28 17.52
C GLY A 29 14.79 34.89 17.26
N THR A 30 14.12 34.73 16.12
CA THR A 30 13.81 33.43 15.55
C THR A 30 15.15 32.82 15.18
N ASN A 31 15.71 32.06 16.10
CA ASN A 31 16.84 31.20 15.83
C ASN A 31 16.41 30.30 14.68
N PRO A 32 16.99 30.41 13.46
CA PRO A 32 16.72 29.42 12.43
C PRO A 32 17.14 28.10 13.05
N ARG A 33 16.19 27.15 13.19
CA ARG A 33 16.48 25.82 13.72
C ARG A 33 17.74 25.35 13.02
N ALA A 34 18.84 25.25 13.75
CA ALA A 34 20.01 24.57 13.26
C ALA A 34 19.50 23.20 12.82
N ILE A 35 19.59 22.91 11.52
CA ILE A 35 19.32 21.57 11.02
C ILE A 35 20.31 20.69 11.78
N GLU A 36 19.81 19.87 12.71
CA GLU A 36 20.67 18.91 13.38
C GLU A 36 21.29 18.04 12.29
N THR A 37 22.58 18.22 12.06
CA THR A 37 23.32 17.47 11.04
C THR A 37 23.22 15.99 11.40
N GLY A 38 22.77 15.15 10.47
CA GLY A 38 22.59 13.72 10.73
C GLY A 38 21.18 13.34 11.20
N VAL A 39 20.17 14.21 11.00
CA VAL A 39 18.76 13.90 11.27
C VAL A 39 17.89 14.13 10.01
N VAL A 40 17.02 13.18 9.69
CA VAL A 40 15.99 13.35 8.64
C VAL A 40 14.89 14.26 9.17
N SER A 41 14.67 15.40 8.52
CA SER A 41 13.71 16.40 8.99
C SER A 41 12.25 15.98 8.79
N SER A 42 11.39 16.41 9.72
CA SER A 42 9.95 16.12 9.69
C SER A 42 9.25 16.74 8.47
N GLY A 43 9.71 17.92 8.05
CA GLY A 43 9.24 18.58 6.82
C GLY A 43 9.57 17.78 5.57
N LEU A 44 10.81 17.27 5.46
CA LEU A 44 11.23 16.45 4.33
C LEU A 44 10.41 15.16 4.22
N ILE A 45 10.10 14.53 5.37
CA ILE A 45 9.24 13.35 5.45
C ILE A 45 7.83 13.65 4.95
N GLU A 46 7.21 14.75 5.40
CA GLU A 46 5.88 15.16 4.97
C GLU A 46 5.84 15.43 3.46
N GLU A 47 6.80 16.18 2.94
CA GLU A 47 6.91 16.51 1.51
C GLU A 47 7.13 15.27 0.64
N ALA A 48 8.05 14.39 1.04
CA ALA A 48 8.30 13.14 0.33
C ALA A 48 7.07 12.23 0.36
N ALA A 49 6.40 12.08 1.51
CA ALA A 49 5.19 11.29 1.62
C ALA A 49 4.05 11.84 0.75
N ARG A 50 3.88 13.17 0.68
CA ARG A 50 2.89 13.81 -0.19
C ARG A 50 3.18 13.53 -1.67
N GLU A 51 4.43 13.65 -2.10
CA GLU A 51 4.85 13.33 -3.47
C GLU A 51 4.67 11.83 -3.79
N LEU A 52 4.97 10.94 -2.83
CA LEU A 52 4.72 9.52 -2.98
C LEU A 52 3.24 9.19 -3.16
N MET A 53 2.35 9.86 -2.42
CA MET A 53 0.90 9.72 -2.57
C MET A 53 0.44 10.13 -3.97
N TRP A 54 0.97 11.23 -4.52
CA TRP A 54 0.72 11.66 -5.91
C TRP A 54 1.15 10.60 -6.92
N ARG A 55 2.39 10.12 -6.79
CA ARG A 55 2.95 9.09 -7.69
C ARG A 55 2.15 7.80 -7.66
N ALA A 56 1.84 7.29 -6.47
CA ALA A 56 1.10 6.05 -6.32
C ALA A 56 -0.37 6.18 -6.73
N ALA A 57 -1.01 7.33 -6.54
CA ALA A 57 -2.41 7.52 -6.94
C ALA A 57 -2.60 7.49 -8.47
N ILE A 58 -1.62 8.03 -9.21
CA ILE A 58 -1.74 8.34 -10.63
C ILE A 58 -0.99 7.34 -11.51
N ALA A 59 0.27 7.06 -11.20
CA ALA A 59 1.15 6.27 -12.05
C ALA A 59 1.25 4.81 -11.55
N ILE A 60 1.45 3.90 -12.51
CA ILE A 60 1.70 2.49 -12.25
C ILE A 60 3.20 2.21 -12.35
N PRO A 61 3.77 1.42 -11.42
CA PRO A 61 5.15 0.97 -11.52
C PRO A 61 5.45 0.30 -12.87
N GLU A 62 6.64 0.57 -13.39
CA GLU A 62 7.05 0.12 -14.72
C GLU A 62 7.04 -1.41 -14.87
N ASP A 63 7.43 -2.12 -13.82
CA ASP A 63 7.42 -3.59 -13.75
C ASP A 63 6.02 -4.15 -14.02
N PHE A 64 5.01 -3.59 -13.37
CA PHE A 64 3.63 -4.04 -13.57
C PHE A 64 3.08 -3.59 -14.93
N ARG A 65 3.35 -2.34 -15.33
CA ARG A 65 2.88 -1.80 -16.62
C ARG A 65 3.37 -2.63 -17.81
N LYS A 66 4.67 -2.94 -17.85
CA LYS A 66 5.27 -3.78 -18.90
C LYS A 66 4.62 -5.16 -18.95
N SER A 67 4.39 -5.76 -17.79
CA SER A 67 3.79 -7.09 -17.70
C SER A 67 2.36 -7.11 -18.26
N VAL A 68 1.56 -6.06 -18.05
CA VAL A 68 0.22 -5.95 -18.66
C VAL A 68 0.30 -5.87 -20.19
N VAL A 69 1.27 -5.14 -20.73
CA VAL A 69 1.50 -5.06 -22.19
C VAL A 69 1.88 -6.43 -22.75
N GLU A 70 2.84 -7.11 -22.13
CA GLU A 70 3.26 -8.47 -22.51
C GLU A 70 2.10 -9.47 -22.43
N MET A 71 1.25 -9.39 -21.39
CA MET A 71 0.04 -10.20 -21.28
C MET A 71 -0.93 -9.94 -22.44
N ALA A 72 -1.11 -8.69 -22.87
CA ALA A 72 -1.98 -8.34 -23.99
C ALA A 72 -1.44 -8.91 -25.33
N GLU A 73 -0.11 -8.93 -25.51
CA GLU A 73 0.53 -9.51 -26.69
C GLU A 73 0.33 -11.02 -26.78
N HIS A 74 0.33 -11.71 -25.64
CA HIS A 74 0.19 -13.16 -25.57
C HIS A 74 -1.25 -13.66 -25.40
N GLU A 75 -2.20 -12.78 -25.05
CA GLU A 75 -3.61 -13.13 -24.89
C GLU A 75 -4.25 -13.46 -26.25
N THR A 76 -4.90 -14.63 -26.30
CA THR A 76 -5.49 -15.17 -27.53
C THR A 76 -7.00 -14.91 -27.61
N ASN A 77 -7.67 -14.73 -26.46
CA ASN A 77 -9.09 -14.40 -26.44
C ASN A 77 -9.29 -12.91 -26.80
N PRO A 78 -10.06 -12.58 -27.85
CA PRO A 78 -10.20 -11.19 -28.31
C PRO A 78 -10.75 -10.22 -27.25
N LEU A 79 -11.70 -10.67 -26.42
CA LEU A 79 -12.28 -9.82 -25.39
C LEU A 79 -11.29 -9.58 -24.25
N SER A 80 -10.60 -10.62 -23.79
CA SER A 80 -9.57 -10.48 -22.75
C SER A 80 -8.41 -9.61 -23.22
N LYS A 81 -7.96 -9.77 -24.46
CA LYS A 81 -6.94 -8.92 -25.07
C LYS A 81 -7.36 -7.45 -25.09
N TYR A 82 -8.58 -7.17 -25.59
CA TYR A 82 -9.13 -5.82 -25.58
C TYR A 82 -9.16 -5.21 -24.17
N VAL A 83 -9.56 -5.98 -23.15
CA VAL A 83 -9.58 -5.49 -21.76
C VAL A 83 -8.18 -5.14 -21.27
N LEU A 84 -7.15 -5.95 -21.56
CA LEU A 84 -5.77 -5.63 -21.19
C LEU A 84 -5.27 -4.36 -21.91
N GLU A 85 -5.59 -4.20 -23.19
CA GLU A 85 -5.28 -2.99 -23.95
C GLU A 85 -5.95 -1.75 -23.34
N GLN A 86 -7.24 -1.84 -22.95
CA GLN A 86 -7.94 -0.74 -22.29
C GLN A 86 -7.39 -0.43 -20.89
N ILE A 87 -6.92 -1.44 -20.15
CA ILE A 87 -6.20 -1.22 -18.89
C ILE A 87 -4.92 -0.42 -19.16
N GLY A 88 -4.15 -0.77 -20.19
CA GLY A 88 -2.98 -0.02 -20.64
C GLY A 88 -3.29 1.43 -21.01
N CYS A 89 -4.30 1.66 -21.85
CA CYS A 89 -4.74 3.02 -22.21
C CYS A 89 -5.18 3.83 -20.99
N ASN A 90 -5.83 3.21 -20.00
CA ASN A 90 -6.21 3.89 -18.77
C ASN A 90 -5.01 4.36 -17.95
N TYR A 91 -3.89 3.63 -17.98
CA TYR A 91 -2.66 4.06 -17.30
C TYR A 91 -2.08 5.32 -17.94
N GLU A 92 -2.09 5.41 -19.27
CA GLU A 92 -1.64 6.59 -20.00
C GLU A 92 -2.56 7.79 -19.72
N ALA A 93 -3.88 7.58 -19.83
CA ALA A 93 -4.88 8.61 -19.56
C ALA A 93 -4.78 9.16 -18.13
N ALA A 94 -4.57 8.29 -17.13
CA ALA A 94 -4.41 8.73 -15.74
C ALA A 94 -3.24 9.71 -15.56
N VAL A 95 -2.10 9.44 -16.20
CA VAL A 95 -0.91 10.29 -16.14
C VAL A 95 -1.12 11.60 -16.90
N GLU A 96 -1.70 11.54 -18.10
CA GLU A 96 -2.00 12.72 -18.93
C GLU A 96 -2.99 13.66 -18.24
N ASP A 97 -4.08 13.11 -17.70
CA ASP A 97 -5.13 13.86 -17.00
C ASP A 97 -4.74 14.27 -15.58
N LYS A 98 -3.63 13.73 -15.05
CA LYS A 98 -3.20 13.89 -13.65
C LYS A 98 -4.30 13.52 -12.65
N ARG A 99 -4.95 12.37 -12.90
CA ARG A 99 -6.07 11.88 -12.09
C ARG A 99 -5.76 10.51 -11.47
N PRO A 100 -6.41 10.15 -10.35
CA PRO A 100 -6.27 8.82 -9.79
C PRO A 100 -6.59 7.75 -10.84
N MET A 101 -5.71 6.77 -11.01
CA MET A 101 -5.84 5.74 -12.05
C MET A 101 -7.08 4.86 -11.90
N CYS A 102 -7.66 4.79 -10.69
CA CYS A 102 -8.89 4.04 -10.43
C CYS A 102 -9.84 4.83 -9.54
N GLY A 103 -11.15 4.74 -9.82
CA GLY A 103 -12.21 5.38 -9.01
C GLY A 103 -12.32 4.83 -7.58
N ASP A 104 -11.83 3.61 -7.32
CA ASP A 104 -11.46 3.18 -5.98
C ASP A 104 -10.00 3.57 -5.72
N THR A 105 -9.77 4.70 -5.04
CA THR A 105 -8.42 5.15 -4.68
C THR A 105 -7.77 4.30 -3.58
N GLY A 106 -8.45 3.24 -3.13
CA GLY A 106 -7.98 2.29 -2.14
C GLY A 106 -7.89 2.88 -0.74
N LEU A 107 -7.17 2.16 0.12
CA LEU A 107 -6.76 2.58 1.44
C LEU A 107 -5.25 2.88 1.39
N PRO A 108 -4.85 4.16 1.35
CA PRO A 108 -3.45 4.53 1.45
C PRO A 108 -2.85 4.00 2.75
N ARG A 109 -1.67 3.40 2.64
CA ARG A 109 -0.88 2.85 3.74
C ARG A 109 0.60 2.96 3.44
N TYR A 110 1.44 2.92 4.47
CA TYR A 110 2.88 3.05 4.35
C TYR A 110 3.60 1.77 4.76
N PHE A 111 4.72 1.52 4.08
CA PHE A 111 5.78 0.64 4.52
C PHE A 111 7.02 1.50 4.73
N VAL A 112 7.51 1.54 5.95
CA VAL A 112 8.66 2.34 6.37
C VAL A 112 9.80 1.41 6.70
N LYS A 113 10.93 1.57 6.03
CA LYS A 113 12.15 0.81 6.31
C LYS A 113 13.28 1.75 6.68
N MET A 114 14.03 1.44 7.73
CA MET A 114 15.04 2.35 8.27
C MET A 114 16.34 1.61 8.53
N GLY A 115 17.47 2.27 8.28
CA GLY A 115 18.74 1.81 8.83
C GLY A 115 18.82 2.07 10.33
N ASN A 116 19.60 1.26 11.05
CA ASN A 116 19.73 1.31 12.51
C ASN A 116 20.21 2.68 13.02
N ASP A 117 21.01 3.40 12.23
CA ASP A 117 21.58 4.69 12.61
C ASP A 117 20.68 5.88 12.17
N CYS A 118 19.51 5.60 11.61
CA CYS A 118 18.59 6.63 11.13
C CYS A 118 18.00 7.42 12.30
N ARG A 119 18.18 8.75 12.28
CA ARG A 119 17.62 9.68 13.26
C ARG A 119 16.52 10.52 12.62
N LEU A 120 15.40 10.68 13.32
CA LEU A 120 14.23 11.41 12.85
C LEU A 120 13.96 12.64 13.72
N GLU A 121 13.75 13.80 13.10
CA GLU A 121 13.39 15.03 13.81
C GLU A 121 12.06 14.82 14.55
N GLY A 122 12.07 14.96 15.87
CA GLY A 122 10.89 14.72 16.72
C GLY A 122 10.51 13.24 16.91
N GLY A 123 11.35 12.31 16.45
CA GLY A 123 11.21 10.87 16.66
C GLY A 123 10.04 10.22 15.90
N PHE A 124 9.72 8.97 16.24
CA PHE A 124 8.71 8.17 15.53
C PHE A 124 7.30 8.78 15.56
N ALA A 125 6.94 9.46 16.66
CA ALA A 125 5.64 10.14 16.74
C ALA A 125 5.54 11.32 15.76
N ALA A 126 6.64 11.99 15.44
CA ALA A 126 6.68 13.05 14.42
C ALA A 126 6.61 12.46 13.00
N LEU A 127 7.28 11.33 12.75
CA LEU A 127 7.15 10.57 11.51
C LEU A 127 5.69 10.18 11.24
N GLU A 128 5.01 9.54 12.20
CA GLU A 128 3.61 9.15 12.00
C GLU A 128 2.71 10.37 11.76
N ARG A 129 2.96 11.47 12.46
CA ARG A 129 2.23 12.72 12.27
C ARG A 129 2.44 13.29 10.86
N ALA A 130 3.67 13.27 10.35
CA ALA A 130 4.00 13.70 8.99
C ALA A 130 3.28 12.83 7.94
N LEU A 131 3.31 11.50 8.08
CA LEU A 131 2.61 10.58 7.18
C LEU A 131 1.08 10.76 7.23
N ARG A 132 0.50 10.98 8.41
CA ARG A 132 -0.93 11.30 8.56
C ARG A 132 -1.30 12.62 7.90
N LYS A 133 -0.49 13.66 8.09
CA LYS A 133 -0.72 14.99 7.50
C LYS A 133 -0.62 14.95 5.98
N ALA A 134 0.41 14.30 5.44
CA ALA A 134 0.57 14.05 4.02
C ALA A 134 -0.64 13.31 3.43
N THR A 135 -1.13 12.26 4.11
CA THR A 135 -2.31 11.48 3.65
C THR A 135 -3.58 12.34 3.60
N ALA A 136 -3.81 13.17 4.62
CA ALA A 136 -4.99 14.03 4.68
C ALA A 136 -4.95 15.13 3.61
N GLN A 137 -3.80 15.80 3.44
CA GLN A 137 -3.60 16.83 2.41
C GLN A 137 -3.73 16.23 1.01
N ALA A 138 -3.01 15.13 0.73
CA ALA A 138 -3.03 14.44 -0.55
C ALA A 138 -4.43 13.93 -0.93
N THR A 139 -5.26 13.55 0.06
CA THR A 139 -6.65 13.16 -0.22
C THR A 139 -7.45 14.30 -0.86
N ALA A 140 -7.27 15.54 -0.40
CA ALA A 140 -7.93 16.70 -0.98
C ALA A 140 -7.25 17.19 -2.27
N GLU A 141 -5.92 17.18 -2.31
CA GLU A 141 -5.13 17.70 -3.44
C GLU A 141 -5.17 16.82 -4.70
N ILE A 142 -5.18 15.48 -4.56
CA ILE A 142 -5.23 14.49 -5.67
C ILE A 142 -6.66 14.06 -6.03
N PRO A 143 -7.67 14.85 -5.61
CA PRO A 143 -9.03 14.38 -5.30
C PRO A 143 -9.20 12.86 -5.11
N LEU A 144 -8.57 12.30 -4.07
CA LEU A 144 -8.76 10.88 -3.75
C LEU A 144 -10.18 10.64 -3.21
N ARG A 145 -10.74 9.47 -3.49
CA ARG A 145 -11.96 9.04 -2.81
C ARG A 145 -11.64 8.77 -1.32
N PRO A 146 -12.37 9.38 -0.36
CA PRO A 146 -12.18 9.13 1.07
C PRO A 146 -12.79 7.78 1.46
N ASN A 147 -12.08 6.69 1.18
CA ASN A 147 -12.59 5.32 1.36
C ASN A 147 -12.63 4.85 2.82
N ARG A 148 -12.12 5.64 3.77
CA ARG A 148 -12.15 5.30 5.19
C ARG A 148 -13.36 5.85 5.90
N VAL A 149 -14.09 4.93 6.53
CA VAL A 149 -15.30 5.20 7.29
C VAL A 149 -15.25 4.44 8.60
N HIS A 150 -15.89 4.99 9.64
CA HIS A 150 -16.10 4.27 10.89
C HIS A 150 -16.95 3.01 10.61
N PRO A 151 -16.54 1.81 11.06
CA PRO A 151 -17.16 0.54 10.64
C PRO A 151 -18.64 0.42 11.00
N LEU A 152 -19.06 1.00 12.15
CA LEU A 152 -20.45 0.98 12.62
C LEU A 152 -21.28 2.16 12.12
N SER A 153 -20.88 3.40 12.43
CA SER A 153 -21.64 4.61 12.08
C SER A 153 -21.48 5.07 10.63
N ARG A 154 -20.53 4.52 9.88
CA ARG A 154 -20.17 4.94 8.52
C ARG A 154 -19.66 6.38 8.39
N LYS A 155 -19.45 7.09 9.51
CA LYS A 155 -18.88 8.43 9.51
C LYS A 155 -17.48 8.43 8.89
N ASP A 156 -17.24 9.35 7.96
CA ASP A 156 -15.93 9.61 7.38
C ASP A 156 -15.41 10.99 7.81
N HIS A 157 -14.10 11.19 7.69
CA HIS A 157 -13.43 12.48 7.94
C HIS A 157 -13.04 13.19 6.64
N ASN A 158 -13.47 12.68 5.49
CA ASN A 158 -13.12 13.16 4.16
C ASN A 158 -11.60 13.33 3.92
N ASN A 159 -10.76 12.47 4.52
CA ASN A 159 -9.30 12.62 4.46
C ASN A 159 -8.52 11.29 4.50
N ASN A 160 -9.19 10.15 4.31
CA ASN A 160 -8.60 8.79 4.41
C ASN A 160 -7.88 8.48 5.74
N LEU A 161 -8.14 9.24 6.81
CA LEU A 161 -7.66 8.95 8.16
C LEU A 161 -8.73 8.28 9.03
N GLY A 162 -8.28 7.72 10.14
CA GLY A 162 -9.12 7.09 11.16
C GLY A 162 -8.28 6.43 12.26
N VAL A 163 -8.94 5.60 13.07
CA VAL A 163 -8.26 4.72 14.04
C VAL A 163 -7.42 3.71 13.24
N HIS A 164 -6.14 3.56 13.60
CA HIS A 164 -5.14 2.74 12.88
C HIS A 164 -4.90 3.09 11.39
N ALA A 165 -5.33 4.28 10.95
CA ALA A 165 -5.29 4.68 9.54
C ALA A 165 -4.53 6.00 9.33
N PRO A 166 -3.58 6.10 8.38
CA PRO A 166 -3.12 5.01 7.51
C PRO A 166 -2.36 3.95 8.31
N GLU A 167 -2.44 2.68 7.90
CA GLU A 167 -1.60 1.64 8.49
C GLU A 167 -0.14 1.91 8.11
N ILE A 168 0.77 1.71 9.07
CA ILE A 168 2.21 1.84 8.85
C ILE A 168 2.84 0.52 9.26
N GLN A 169 3.54 -0.12 8.33
CA GLN A 169 4.36 -1.29 8.61
C GLN A 169 5.82 -0.87 8.67
N TYR A 170 6.51 -1.22 9.75
CA TYR A 170 7.92 -0.90 9.94
C TYR A 170 8.81 -2.12 9.65
N ALA A 171 10.01 -1.86 9.13
CA ALA A 171 11.13 -2.79 9.02
C ALA A 171 12.45 -2.05 9.29
N PHE A 172 13.49 -2.78 9.67
CA PHE A 172 14.78 -2.21 10.05
C PHE A 172 15.91 -2.97 9.38
N GLU A 173 16.99 -2.27 9.05
CA GLU A 173 18.26 -2.82 8.58
C GLU A 173 19.35 -2.53 9.61
N PRO A 174 20.36 -3.41 9.76
CA PRO A 174 21.42 -3.25 10.75
C PRO A 174 22.32 -2.05 10.47
N GLU A 175 22.36 -1.57 9.22
CA GLU A 175 23.25 -0.50 8.78
C GLU A 175 22.48 0.63 8.11
N GLY A 176 23.02 1.84 8.26
CA GLY A 176 22.63 3.03 7.52
C GLY A 176 21.85 4.05 8.33
N ASP A 177 21.91 5.31 7.88
CA ASP A 177 21.26 6.48 8.48
C ASP A 177 20.02 6.95 7.69
N TRP A 178 19.59 6.15 6.72
CA TRP A 178 18.55 6.48 5.75
C TRP A 178 17.15 5.99 6.18
N LEU A 179 16.14 6.61 5.58
CA LEU A 179 14.72 6.29 5.72
C LEU A 179 14.11 5.99 4.35
N ASP A 180 13.65 4.77 4.15
CA ASP A 180 12.83 4.39 2.99
C ASP A 180 11.34 4.48 3.35
N ILE A 181 10.58 5.20 2.53
CA ILE A 181 9.13 5.27 2.61
C ILE A 181 8.56 4.71 1.31
N THR A 182 7.74 3.67 1.41
CA THR A 182 6.92 3.16 0.31
C THR A 182 5.46 3.39 0.65
N THR A 183 4.72 4.08 -0.21
CA THR A 183 3.25 4.13 -0.09
C THR A 183 2.61 3.14 -1.05
N VAL A 184 1.54 2.50 -0.58
CA VAL A 184 0.70 1.63 -1.40
C VAL A 184 -0.75 2.04 -1.20
N HIS A 185 -1.43 2.32 -2.31
CA HIS A 185 -2.86 2.60 -2.30
C HIS A 185 -3.61 1.29 -2.54
N LYS A 186 -3.80 0.52 -1.47
CA LYS A 186 -4.39 -0.82 -1.60
C LYS A 186 -5.89 -0.71 -1.86
N GLY A 187 -6.27 -0.91 -3.12
CA GLY A 187 -7.67 -1.08 -3.54
C GLY A 187 -8.04 -2.57 -3.65
N GLY A 188 -9.28 -2.82 -4.06
CA GLY A 188 -9.83 -4.17 -4.15
C GLY A 188 -10.18 -4.71 -2.76
N LEU A 189 -11.48 -4.78 -2.49
CA LEU A 189 -12.03 -5.27 -1.21
C LEU A 189 -11.90 -6.80 -1.06
N PHE A 190 -11.65 -7.49 -2.17
CA PHE A 190 -11.61 -8.95 -2.28
C PHE A 190 -10.24 -9.42 -2.79
N GLY A 191 -10.06 -10.74 -2.94
CA GLY A 191 -8.78 -11.31 -3.37
C GLY A 191 -7.81 -11.53 -2.22
N SER A 192 -8.33 -11.72 -1.00
CA SER A 192 -7.52 -12.08 0.16
C SER A 192 -8.22 -13.18 0.93
N ASP A 193 -7.46 -14.19 1.34
CA ASP A 193 -8.00 -15.31 2.12
C ASP A 193 -6.92 -15.91 3.02
N TYR A 194 -7.36 -16.74 3.96
CA TYR A 194 -6.52 -17.43 4.91
C TYR A 194 -7.03 -18.87 5.13
N ARG A 195 -6.10 -19.82 5.22
CA ARG A 195 -6.37 -21.16 5.76
C ARG A 195 -5.32 -21.59 6.76
N MET A 196 -5.75 -22.37 7.75
CA MET A 196 -4.84 -23.22 8.52
C MET A 196 -4.79 -24.58 7.83
N LEU A 197 -3.63 -24.96 7.30
CA LEU A 197 -3.40 -26.29 6.75
C LEU A 197 -2.73 -27.19 7.78
N PHE A 198 -2.91 -28.50 7.63
CA PHE A 198 -2.05 -29.46 8.31
C PHE A 198 -0.72 -29.54 7.56
N PRO A 199 0.41 -29.77 8.26
CA PRO A 199 1.70 -29.99 7.59
C PRO A 199 1.65 -31.10 6.53
N ALA A 200 0.83 -32.13 6.76
CA ALA A 200 0.62 -33.25 5.85
C ALA A 200 -0.08 -32.86 4.53
N ASP A 201 -0.79 -31.72 4.48
CA ASP A 201 -1.39 -31.23 3.22
C ASP A 201 -0.31 -30.80 2.22
N GLY A 202 0.84 -30.34 2.71
CA GLY A 202 2.02 -29.97 1.93
C GLY A 202 1.74 -29.01 0.76
N ILE A 203 2.57 -29.10 -0.28
CA ILE A 203 2.42 -28.34 -1.53
C ILE A 203 1.05 -28.57 -2.20
N PRO A 204 0.50 -29.81 -2.26
CA PRO A 204 -0.84 -30.02 -2.81
C PRO A 204 -1.94 -29.21 -2.10
N GLY A 205 -1.86 -29.09 -0.78
CA GLY A 205 -2.75 -28.24 0.02
C GLY A 205 -2.64 -26.76 -0.33
N ILE A 206 -1.41 -26.27 -0.49
CA ILE A 206 -1.15 -24.88 -0.91
C ILE A 206 -1.73 -24.61 -2.30
N LYS A 207 -1.47 -25.50 -3.28
CA LYS A 207 -2.01 -25.38 -4.64
C LYS A 207 -3.55 -25.41 -4.66
N ARG A 208 -4.17 -26.26 -3.83
CA ARG A 208 -5.63 -26.30 -3.69
C ARG A 208 -6.17 -25.01 -3.11
N PHE A 209 -5.58 -24.51 -2.02
CA PHE A 209 -5.96 -23.23 -1.43
C PHE A 209 -5.84 -22.08 -2.43
N PHE A 210 -4.72 -22.02 -3.16
CA PHE A 210 -4.51 -21.05 -4.22
C PHE A 210 -5.61 -21.09 -5.29
N LEU A 211 -5.92 -22.27 -5.83
CA LEU A 211 -6.99 -22.45 -6.81
C LEU A 211 -8.35 -22.01 -6.26
N ASP A 212 -8.71 -22.44 -5.04
CA ASP A 212 -9.97 -22.06 -4.41
C ASP A 212 -10.09 -20.52 -4.31
N THR A 213 -9.03 -19.85 -3.85
CA THR A 213 -8.98 -18.39 -3.75
C THR A 213 -9.04 -17.70 -5.11
N MET A 214 -8.32 -18.21 -6.12
CA MET A 214 -8.35 -17.64 -7.46
C MET A 214 -9.72 -17.81 -8.12
N VAL A 215 -10.38 -18.95 -7.97
CA VAL A 215 -11.73 -19.17 -8.50
C VAL A 215 -12.76 -18.31 -7.76
N GLU A 216 -12.66 -18.24 -6.43
CA GLU A 216 -13.57 -17.47 -5.59
C GLU A 216 -13.54 -15.97 -5.93
N PHE A 217 -12.35 -15.39 -6.11
CA PHE A 217 -12.21 -13.94 -6.34
C PHE A 217 -11.94 -13.54 -7.79
N GLY A 218 -11.47 -14.45 -8.62
CA GLY A 218 -11.28 -14.21 -10.06
C GLY A 218 -12.61 -14.15 -10.80
N ARG A 219 -13.62 -14.93 -10.36
CA ARG A 219 -14.95 -14.87 -10.97
C ARG A 219 -15.51 -13.44 -10.87
N ARG A 220 -16.10 -12.94 -11.97
CA ARG A 220 -16.69 -11.59 -12.06
C ARG A 220 -15.71 -10.44 -11.76
N GLY A 221 -14.40 -10.69 -11.76
CA GLY A 221 -13.38 -9.65 -11.58
C GLY A 221 -13.32 -9.05 -10.17
N MET A 222 -13.71 -9.80 -9.13
CA MET A 222 -13.74 -9.27 -7.76
C MET A 222 -12.35 -8.90 -7.22
N ALA A 223 -11.30 -9.59 -7.67
CA ALA A 223 -9.91 -9.24 -7.41
C ALA A 223 -9.35 -8.16 -8.36
N CYS A 224 -10.16 -7.65 -9.30
CA CYS A 224 -9.77 -6.71 -10.35
C CYS A 224 -8.47 -7.14 -11.05
N GLN A 225 -8.36 -8.42 -11.38
CA GLN A 225 -7.21 -8.98 -12.07
C GLN A 225 -7.11 -8.42 -13.51
N PRO A 226 -5.93 -8.42 -14.17
CA PRO A 226 -4.71 -9.14 -13.83
C PRO A 226 -4.11 -8.64 -12.51
N ALA A 227 -3.60 -9.54 -11.68
CA ALA A 227 -3.09 -9.19 -10.35
C ALA A 227 -1.77 -9.90 -10.03
N VAL A 228 -0.91 -9.24 -9.26
CA VAL A 228 0.15 -9.93 -8.52
C VAL A 228 -0.50 -10.68 -7.35
N VAL A 229 -0.09 -11.92 -7.11
CA VAL A 229 -0.59 -12.75 -6.01
C VAL A 229 0.53 -12.97 -5.01
N GLY A 230 0.42 -12.37 -3.82
CA GLY A 230 1.31 -12.64 -2.70
C GLY A 230 0.79 -13.76 -1.82
N LEU A 231 1.65 -14.72 -1.51
CA LEU A 231 1.41 -15.79 -0.56
C LEU A 231 2.32 -15.62 0.65
N GLY A 232 1.73 -15.86 1.82
CA GLY A 232 2.45 -16.00 3.08
C GLY A 232 2.26 -17.41 3.58
N ILE A 233 3.36 -18.09 3.92
CA ILE A 233 3.33 -19.48 4.39
C ILE A 233 4.07 -19.56 5.73
N GLY A 234 3.36 -20.01 6.76
CA GLY A 234 3.88 -20.18 8.11
C GLY A 234 3.87 -18.92 8.97
N GLY A 235 4.61 -18.95 10.10
CA GLY A 235 4.52 -17.96 11.17
C GLY A 235 3.26 -18.10 12.04
N CYS A 236 2.95 -17.06 12.81
CA CYS A 236 1.64 -16.87 13.43
C CYS A 236 0.64 -16.29 12.41
N LYS A 237 -0.67 -16.45 12.64
CA LYS A 237 -1.71 -16.05 11.66
C LYS A 237 -1.60 -14.61 11.19
N ASP A 238 -1.31 -13.69 12.12
CA ASP A 238 -1.07 -12.27 11.86
C ASP A 238 0.14 -12.05 10.97
N THR A 239 1.24 -12.76 11.24
CA THR A 239 2.46 -12.74 10.43
C THR A 239 2.22 -13.31 9.03
N THR A 240 1.48 -14.42 8.90
CA THR A 240 1.14 -15.03 7.61
C THR A 240 0.41 -14.04 6.70
N MET A 241 -0.61 -13.35 7.23
CA MET A 241 -1.35 -12.32 6.49
C MET A 241 -0.45 -11.14 6.12
N ARG A 242 0.39 -10.69 7.07
CA ARG A 242 1.31 -9.58 6.87
C ARG A 242 2.32 -9.87 5.75
N ILE A 243 3.03 -11.01 5.79
CA ILE A 243 4.04 -11.34 4.78
C ILE A 243 3.40 -11.62 3.41
N ALA A 244 2.19 -12.18 3.37
CA ALA A 244 1.44 -12.30 2.12
C ALA A 244 1.14 -10.92 1.49
N LYS A 245 0.78 -9.92 2.32
CA LYS A 245 0.50 -8.56 1.85
C LYS A 245 1.77 -7.89 1.36
N GLU A 246 2.85 -8.04 2.13
CA GLU A 246 4.17 -7.54 1.75
C GLU A 246 4.61 -8.16 0.43
N ALA A 247 4.53 -9.49 0.27
CA ALA A 247 4.86 -10.18 -0.98
C ALA A 247 4.07 -9.62 -2.17
N ALA A 248 2.75 -9.46 -2.02
CA ALA A 248 1.89 -8.95 -3.09
C ALA A 248 2.18 -7.48 -3.46
N CYS A 249 2.53 -6.66 -2.48
CA CYS A 249 2.63 -5.21 -2.67
C CYS A 249 4.06 -4.75 -2.94
N LEU A 250 5.09 -5.43 -2.41
CA LEU A 250 6.44 -4.89 -2.31
C LEU A 250 7.47 -5.60 -3.18
N ARG A 251 7.20 -6.82 -3.64
CA ARG A 251 8.03 -7.46 -4.65
C ARG A 251 7.68 -6.88 -6.03
N PRO A 252 8.67 -6.37 -6.79
CA PRO A 252 8.46 -6.02 -8.18
C PRO A 252 8.13 -7.25 -9.00
N VAL A 253 7.36 -7.09 -10.08
CA VAL A 253 7.10 -8.20 -11.02
C VAL A 253 8.43 -8.69 -11.59
N GLY A 254 8.63 -10.01 -11.59
CA GLY A 254 9.87 -10.67 -12.03
C GLY A 254 10.96 -10.76 -10.95
N ASP A 255 10.72 -10.26 -9.73
CA ASP A 255 11.61 -10.48 -8.59
C ASP A 255 11.57 -11.95 -8.16
N ALA A 256 12.73 -12.61 -8.09
CA ALA A 256 12.84 -14.02 -7.72
C ALA A 256 13.19 -14.20 -6.23
N ASN A 257 12.57 -15.18 -5.58
CA ASN A 257 12.95 -15.52 -4.20
C ASN A 257 14.37 -16.15 -4.18
N PRO A 258 15.19 -15.91 -3.15
CA PRO A 258 16.50 -16.56 -3.03
C PRO A 258 16.44 -18.08 -2.82
N ASP A 259 15.33 -18.63 -2.31
CA ASP A 259 15.15 -20.08 -2.17
C ASP A 259 14.65 -20.72 -3.49
N PRO A 260 15.43 -21.62 -4.12
CA PRO A 260 15.04 -22.28 -5.36
C PRO A 260 13.71 -23.04 -5.30
N LYS A 261 13.36 -23.61 -4.13
CA LYS A 261 12.08 -24.33 -3.96
C LYS A 261 10.90 -23.36 -3.97
N ILE A 262 11.10 -22.16 -3.44
CA ILE A 262 10.09 -21.11 -3.49
C ILE A 262 9.92 -20.62 -4.92
N VAL A 263 11.02 -20.36 -5.64
CA VAL A 263 10.98 -19.94 -7.06
C VAL A 263 10.23 -20.95 -7.93
N GLU A 264 10.50 -22.24 -7.74
CA GLU A 264 9.77 -23.30 -8.45
C GLU A 264 8.26 -23.22 -8.18
N LEU A 265 7.86 -23.10 -6.92
CA LEU A 265 6.46 -23.01 -6.54
C LEU A 265 5.79 -21.71 -7.03
N GLU A 266 6.48 -20.58 -6.99
CA GLU A 266 6.01 -19.30 -7.57
C GLU A 266 5.64 -19.48 -9.05
N ALA A 267 6.55 -20.06 -9.84
CA ALA A 267 6.32 -20.32 -11.26
C ALA A 267 5.16 -21.30 -11.50
N GLU A 268 5.09 -22.37 -10.71
CA GLU A 268 3.98 -23.34 -10.79
C GLU A 268 2.63 -22.69 -10.50
N LEU A 269 2.54 -21.84 -9.47
CA LEU A 269 1.30 -21.17 -9.08
C LEU A 269 0.89 -20.10 -10.10
N THR A 270 1.83 -19.31 -10.64
CA THR A 270 1.55 -18.37 -11.73
C THR A 270 1.00 -19.09 -12.96
N LYS A 271 1.62 -20.21 -13.36
CA LYS A 271 1.11 -21.05 -14.45
C LYS A 271 -0.28 -21.62 -14.13
N LEU A 272 -0.48 -22.10 -12.90
CA LEU A 272 -1.74 -22.67 -12.45
C LEU A 272 -2.87 -21.65 -12.49
N GLY A 273 -2.65 -20.44 -11.97
CA GLY A 273 -3.63 -19.35 -11.97
C GLY A 273 -4.06 -18.95 -13.37
N ASN A 274 -3.11 -18.89 -14.31
CA ASN A 274 -3.39 -18.58 -15.71
C ASN A 274 -3.98 -19.75 -16.52
N SER A 275 -4.03 -20.96 -15.95
CA SER A 275 -4.67 -22.14 -16.57
C SER A 275 -6.16 -22.31 -16.23
N ILE A 276 -6.70 -21.50 -15.31
CA ILE A 276 -8.10 -21.61 -14.82
C ILE A 276 -9.13 -21.28 -15.92
N GLY A 277 -8.72 -20.56 -16.97
CA GLY A 277 -9.63 -20.07 -18.02
C GLY A 277 -10.34 -18.76 -17.66
N MET A 278 -9.93 -18.13 -16.56
CA MET A 278 -10.31 -16.76 -16.19
C MET A 278 -9.15 -15.83 -16.55
N GLY A 279 -9.47 -14.72 -17.19
CA GLY A 279 -8.55 -13.68 -17.55
C GLY A 279 -8.86 -12.35 -16.85
N PRO A 280 -8.50 -11.22 -17.48
CA PRO A 280 -8.66 -9.89 -16.90
C PRO A 280 -10.12 -9.62 -16.55
N MET A 281 -10.37 -9.02 -15.39
CA MET A 281 -11.71 -8.66 -14.88
C MET A 281 -12.73 -9.82 -14.86
N GLY A 282 -12.27 -11.06 -14.92
CA GLY A 282 -13.11 -12.27 -14.87
C GLY A 282 -13.69 -12.68 -16.22
N PHE A 283 -13.24 -12.06 -17.32
CA PHE A 283 -13.58 -12.50 -18.67
C PHE A 283 -12.90 -13.83 -19.01
N VAL A 284 -13.46 -14.55 -19.97
CA VAL A 284 -12.88 -15.82 -20.44
C VAL A 284 -11.55 -15.54 -21.13
N GLY A 285 -10.49 -16.21 -20.70
CA GLY A 285 -9.15 -16.00 -21.24
C GLY A 285 -8.09 -16.67 -20.38
N LYS A 286 -6.83 -16.34 -20.67
CA LYS A 286 -5.72 -16.52 -19.76
C LYS A 286 -5.38 -15.14 -19.19
N SER A 287 -4.26 -14.95 -18.49
CA SER A 287 -3.83 -13.60 -18.05
C SER A 287 -4.61 -13.06 -16.84
N MET A 288 -4.87 -13.92 -15.84
CA MET A 288 -5.39 -13.53 -14.52
C MET A 288 -4.26 -13.19 -13.54
N VAL A 289 -3.16 -13.94 -13.55
CA VAL A 289 -2.05 -13.76 -12.61
C VAL A 289 -0.88 -13.14 -13.36
N VAL A 290 -0.48 -11.93 -12.95
CA VAL A 290 0.71 -11.26 -13.49
C VAL A 290 1.95 -11.99 -13.00
N ASP A 291 2.03 -12.17 -11.68
CA ASP A 291 3.13 -12.84 -11.01
C ASP A 291 2.66 -13.39 -9.66
N THR A 292 3.39 -14.37 -9.13
CA THR A 292 3.15 -14.95 -7.81
C THR A 292 4.40 -14.79 -6.97
N HIS A 293 4.25 -14.22 -5.79
CA HIS A 293 5.36 -14.02 -4.85
C HIS A 293 5.05 -14.72 -3.53
N ILE A 294 5.97 -15.53 -3.05
CA ILE A 294 5.85 -16.26 -1.80
C ILE A 294 6.89 -15.73 -0.82
N GLU A 295 6.45 -15.41 0.39
CA GLU A 295 7.31 -15.23 1.56
C GLU A 295 6.93 -16.22 2.64
N ILE A 296 7.94 -16.66 3.39
CA ILE A 296 7.78 -17.70 4.41
C ILE A 296 8.15 -17.19 5.80
N ALA A 297 7.56 -17.81 6.80
CA ALA A 297 7.96 -17.72 8.20
C ALA A 297 7.87 -19.11 8.81
N TYR A 298 8.72 -19.43 9.78
CA TYR A 298 8.69 -20.76 10.38
C TYR A 298 7.40 -20.95 11.19
N ALA A 299 6.79 -22.12 11.06
CA ALA A 299 5.46 -22.42 11.59
C ALA A 299 5.52 -23.35 12.81
N HIS A 300 4.42 -23.40 13.56
CA HIS A 300 4.24 -24.41 14.61
C HIS A 300 4.21 -25.82 13.99
N THR A 301 4.85 -26.80 14.63
CA THR A 301 4.99 -28.16 14.08
C THR A 301 3.67 -28.84 13.71
N GLY A 302 2.59 -28.49 14.41
CA GLY A 302 1.24 -29.01 14.16
C GLY A 302 0.38 -28.23 13.15
N GLY A 303 0.84 -27.11 12.59
CA GLY A 303 0.00 -26.28 11.73
C GLY A 303 0.79 -25.41 10.76
N MET A 304 0.27 -25.27 9.54
CA MET A 304 0.87 -24.47 8.48
C MET A 304 -0.14 -23.41 8.05
N PRO A 305 -0.14 -22.21 8.67
CA PRO A 305 -1.00 -21.12 8.22
C PRO A 305 -0.56 -20.67 6.83
N VAL A 306 -1.53 -20.43 5.94
CA VAL A 306 -1.29 -19.93 4.60
C VAL A 306 -2.27 -18.79 4.30
N ALA A 307 -1.77 -17.70 3.73
CA ALA A 307 -2.57 -16.55 3.36
C ALA A 307 -2.29 -16.13 1.91
N ILE A 308 -3.29 -15.56 1.27
CA ILE A 308 -3.19 -14.96 -0.06
C ILE A 308 -3.62 -13.50 0.01
N HIS A 309 -2.91 -12.64 -0.72
CA HIS A 309 -3.32 -11.28 -1.05
C HIS A 309 -3.10 -11.03 -2.54
N THR A 310 -4.11 -10.51 -3.23
CA THR A 310 -3.95 -10.01 -4.60
C THR A 310 -3.67 -8.52 -4.60
N PHE A 311 -2.83 -8.06 -5.53
CA PHE A 311 -2.62 -6.66 -5.85
C PHE A 311 -3.06 -6.43 -7.30
N CYS A 312 -4.27 -5.88 -7.44
CA CYS A 312 -5.01 -5.77 -8.68
C CYS A 312 -4.30 -4.96 -9.77
N PHE A 313 -4.91 -4.84 -10.96
CA PHE A 313 -4.35 -4.09 -12.08
C PHE A 313 -3.99 -2.63 -11.73
N ALA A 314 -4.54 -2.10 -10.64
CA ALA A 314 -4.15 -0.82 -10.11
C ALA A 314 -2.69 -0.75 -9.66
N SER A 315 -2.12 -1.83 -9.10
CA SER A 315 -0.72 -1.97 -8.62
C SER A 315 -0.02 -0.68 -8.13
N ARG A 316 -0.72 0.13 -7.34
CA ARG A 316 -0.31 1.49 -6.96
C ARG A 316 0.75 1.50 -5.87
N ARG A 317 2.00 1.73 -6.26
CA ARG A 317 3.16 1.75 -5.36
C ARG A 317 4.13 2.85 -5.77
N ALA A 318 4.66 3.55 -4.79
CA ALA A 318 5.78 4.48 -5.00
C ALA A 318 6.73 4.43 -3.80
N THR A 319 8.02 4.54 -4.06
CA THR A 319 9.09 4.46 -3.04
C THR A 319 10.03 5.64 -3.13
N ALA A 320 10.46 6.16 -1.98
CA ALA A 320 11.57 7.11 -1.89
C ALA A 320 12.50 6.75 -0.73
N ARG A 321 13.79 7.01 -0.92
CA ARG A 321 14.80 7.05 0.13
C ARG A 321 15.08 8.49 0.52
N LEU A 322 15.08 8.77 1.82
CA LEU A 322 15.47 10.04 2.42
C LEU A 322 16.76 9.84 3.21
N THR A 323 17.66 10.81 3.14
CA THR A 323 18.93 10.82 3.87
C THR A 323 19.07 12.08 4.74
N PRO A 324 19.90 12.05 5.80
CA PRO A 324 20.02 13.17 6.73
C PRO A 324 20.56 14.49 6.13
N ASP A 325 21.21 14.43 4.97
CA ASP A 325 21.68 15.58 4.22
C ASP A 325 20.58 16.27 3.38
N GLY A 326 19.34 15.78 3.48
CA GLY A 326 18.19 16.36 2.80
C GLY A 326 17.92 15.80 1.40
N GLN A 327 18.67 14.81 0.94
CA GLN A 327 18.41 14.21 -0.37
C GLN A 327 17.17 13.29 -0.33
N VAL A 328 16.41 13.31 -1.42
CA VAL A 328 15.28 12.41 -1.68
C VAL A 328 15.48 11.71 -3.00
N ARG A 329 15.58 10.38 -2.99
CA ARG A 329 15.72 9.55 -4.19
C ARG A 329 14.49 8.69 -4.38
N PHE A 330 13.69 9.01 -5.41
CA PHE A 330 12.56 8.18 -5.83
C PHE A 330 13.06 6.93 -6.58
N ARG A 331 12.40 5.79 -6.35
CA ARG A 331 12.68 4.52 -7.01
C ARG A 331 11.42 3.66 -7.15
N SER A 332 11.43 2.71 -8.08
CA SER A 332 10.31 1.79 -8.34
C SER A 332 10.35 0.53 -7.48
N ASP A 333 11.55 0.14 -7.01
CA ASP A 333 11.81 -1.02 -6.20
C ASP A 333 11.80 -0.68 -4.70
N PRO A 334 10.94 -1.31 -3.88
CA PRO A 334 10.95 -1.08 -2.43
C PRO A 334 12.23 -1.56 -1.73
N GLN A 335 12.93 -2.55 -2.31
CA GLN A 335 14.04 -3.29 -1.69
C GLN A 335 13.69 -3.79 -0.28
N TRP A 336 12.45 -4.22 -0.06
CA TRP A 336 11.93 -4.57 1.25
C TRP A 336 12.54 -5.87 1.81
N PHE A 337 12.77 -6.85 0.94
CA PHE A 337 13.17 -8.21 1.33
C PHE A 337 14.69 -8.39 1.26
N THR A 338 15.38 -7.92 2.30
CA THR A 338 16.83 -8.05 2.44
C THR A 338 17.21 -9.38 3.10
N PRO A 339 18.50 -9.77 3.05
CA PRO A 339 18.98 -10.90 3.84
C PRO A 339 18.64 -10.75 5.33
N TYR A 340 18.76 -9.54 5.89
CA TYR A 340 18.41 -9.29 7.29
C TYR A 340 16.90 -9.44 7.56
N TYR A 341 16.04 -8.96 6.66
CA TYR A 341 14.60 -9.20 6.77
C TYR A 341 14.28 -10.70 6.78
N ARG A 342 14.96 -11.49 5.94
CA ARG A 342 14.79 -12.95 5.80
C ARG A 342 15.73 -13.79 6.69
N ARG A 343 16.31 -13.20 7.74
CA ARG A 343 17.22 -13.92 8.65
C ARG A 343 16.54 -15.15 9.26
N GLU A 344 17.28 -16.26 9.30
CA GLU A 344 16.77 -17.55 9.82
C GLU A 344 17.15 -17.77 11.29
N GLY A 345 18.30 -17.21 11.70
CA GLY A 345 18.90 -17.44 12.99
C GLY A 345 18.93 -16.20 13.87
N ILE A 346 19.90 -16.19 14.79
CA ILE A 346 20.14 -15.11 15.74
C ILE A 346 20.95 -13.94 15.16
N GLU A 347 21.42 -14.06 13.92
CA GLU A 347 22.22 -13.06 13.20
C GLU A 347 21.41 -12.44 12.05
#